data_AF-A0A7K2C545-F1
#
_entry.id   AF-A0A7K2C545-F1
#
_cell.length_a   1.000
_cell.length_b   1.000
_cell.length_c   1.000
_cell.angle_alpha   90.00
_cell.angle_beta   90.00
_cell.angle_gamma   90.00
#
_symmetry.space_group_name_H-M   'P 1'
#
loop_
_entity.id
_entity.type
_entity.pdbx_description
1 polymer ?
#
loop_
_entity_poly.entity_id
_entity_poly.type
_entity_poly.pdbx_seq_one_letter_code
_entity_poly.pdbx_strand_id
1 'polypeptide(L)' 'MRLTESPDDEGFLFDLFNVDGRFLGAIRLPFPLESNPEPIVRNGFLYGITTDELGAENIVRAHIGKP' A
#
# COMPACT_ATOMS: atom_id res chain seq x y z
N MET A 1 23.57 -15.82 -4.40
CA MET A 1 22.90 -15.00 -5.43
C MET A 1 21.90 -14.10 -4.71
N ARG A 2 22.31 -12.88 -4.36
CA ARG A 2 21.43 -11.83 -3.83
C ARG A 2 20.79 -11.17 -5.04
N LEU A 3 19.46 -11.24 -5.15
CA LEU A 3 18.68 -10.46 -6.11
C LEU A 3 18.81 -8.99 -5.69
N THR A 4 19.71 -8.27 -6.35
CA THR A 4 19.44 -7.14 -7.25
C THR A 4 18.70 -5.98 -6.58
N GLU A 5 19.45 -4.92 -6.27
CA GLU A 5 18.91 -3.56 -6.32
C GLU A 5 18.20 -3.39 -7.67
N SER A 6 16.91 -3.03 -7.65
CA SER A 6 16.07 -2.90 -8.86
C SER A 6 15.87 -1.40 -9.16
N PRO A 7 16.15 -0.92 -10.39
CA PRO A 7 16.37 0.50 -10.69
C PRO A 7 15.12 1.37 -10.92
N ASP A 8 13.93 0.98 -10.43
CA ASP A 8 12.67 1.73 -10.62
C ASP A 8 11.90 1.83 -9.29
N ASP A 9 12.24 2.83 -8.48
CA ASP A 9 11.58 3.15 -7.20
C ASP A 9 10.23 3.87 -7.42
N GLU A 10 9.49 3.51 -8.48
CA GLU A 10 8.18 4.08 -8.81
C GLU A 10 7.05 3.31 -8.09
N GLY A 11 7.11 3.27 -6.76
CA GLY A 11 5.98 2.82 -5.96
C GLY A 11 4.72 3.66 -6.24
N PHE A 12 3.55 3.03 -6.08
CA PHE A 12 2.24 3.64 -6.22
C PHE A 12 2.02 4.69 -5.13
N LEU A 13 1.73 5.92 -5.53
CA LEU A 13 1.56 7.05 -4.64
C LEU A 13 0.11 7.14 -4.15
N PHE A 14 -0.07 7.24 -2.83
CA PHE A 14 -1.36 7.41 -2.18
C PHE A 14 -1.34 8.60 -1.25
N ASP A 15 -2.41 9.40 -1.28
CA ASP A 15 -2.64 10.46 -0.31
C ASP A 15 -3.23 9.86 0.99
N LEU A 16 -2.59 10.16 2.11
CA LEU A 16 -3.00 9.69 3.43
C LEU A 16 -3.84 10.77 4.11
N PHE A 17 -5.03 10.41 4.55
CA PHE A 17 -5.93 11.27 5.31
C PHE A 17 -6.22 10.65 6.68
N ASN A 18 -6.47 11.49 7.70
CA ASN A 18 -7.05 11.02 8.95
C ASN A 18 -8.58 10.86 8.81
N VAL A 19 -9.23 10.36 9.86
CA VAL A 19 -10.70 10.14 9.90
C VAL A 19 -11.53 11.43 9.77
N ASP A 20 -10.94 12.60 10.02
CA ASP A 20 -11.58 13.91 9.85
C ASP A 20 -11.40 14.46 8.42
N GLY A 21 -10.77 13.70 7.52
CA GLY A 21 -10.45 14.13 6.16
C GLY A 21 -9.25 15.05 6.04
N ARG A 22 -8.44 15.22 7.10
CA ARG A 22 -7.21 16.02 7.06
C ARG A 22 -6.10 15.25 6.34
N PHE A 23 -5.52 15.87 5.32
CA PHE A 23 -4.32 15.36 4.65
C PHE A 23 -3.13 15.30 5.61
N LEU A 24 -2.48 14.14 5.68
CA LEU A 24 -1.32 13.86 6.54
C LEU A 24 -0.01 13.76 5.74
N GLY A 25 -0.08 13.47 4.44
CA GLY A 25 1.08 13.29 3.59
C GLY A 25 0.80 12.26 2.49
N ALA A 26 1.80 11.98 1.65
CA ALA A 26 1.73 10.93 0.64
C ALA A 26 2.61 9.75 1.03
N ILE A 27 2.15 8.53 0.75
CA ILE A 27 2.90 7.28 0.95
C ILE A 27 3.12 6.58 -0.38
N ARG A 28 4.25 5.88 -0.52
CA ARG A 28 4.52 5.01 -1.66
C ARG A 28 4.41 3.56 -1.23
N LEU A 29 3.64 2.79 -2.00
CA LEU A 29 3.53 1.34 -1.83
C LEU A 29 4.17 0.64 -3.04
N PRO A 30 4.82 -0.52 -2.86
CA PRO A 30 5.38 -1.27 -3.99
C PRO A 30 4.31 -2.02 -4.81
N PHE A 31 3.03 -1.82 -4.50
CA PHE A 31 1.89 -2.46 -5.16
C PHE A 31 0.67 -1.51 -5.16
N PRO A 32 -0.25 -1.66 -6.14
CA PRO A 32 -1.51 -0.95 -6.13
C PRO A 32 -2.45 -1.53 -5.09
N LEU A 33 -3.36 -0.72 -4.57
CA LEU A 33 -4.45 -1.16 -3.70
C LEU A 33 -5.78 -0.94 -4.42
N GLU A 34 -6.63 -1.97 -4.38
CA GLU A 34 -8.02 -1.82 -4.76
C GLU A 34 -8.73 -0.88 -3.77
N SER A 35 -9.58 -0.01 -4.31
CA SER A 35 -10.38 0.92 -3.51
C SER A 35 -11.69 0.30 -3.01
N ASN A 36 -12.11 -0.82 -3.62
CA ASN A 36 -13.29 -1.57 -3.25
C ASN A 36 -12.98 -3.08 -3.26
N PRO A 37 -13.05 -3.76 -2.11
CA PRO A 37 -13.41 -3.24 -0.79
C PRO A 37 -12.39 -2.23 -0.25
N GLU A 38 -12.85 -1.32 0.61
CA GLU A 38 -11.98 -0.32 1.24
C GLU A 38 -10.86 -1.00 2.04
N PRO A 39 -9.59 -0.56 1.89
CA PRO A 39 -8.50 -1.02 2.74
C PRO A 39 -8.78 -0.74 4.22
N ILE A 40 -8.42 -1.68 5.10
CA ILE A 40 -8.65 -1.56 6.54
C ILE A 40 -7.35 -1.30 7.30
N VAL A 41 -7.38 -0.37 8.25
CA VAL A 41 -6.28 -0.17 9.20
C VAL A 41 -6.63 -0.85 10.52
N ARG A 42 -5.80 -1.79 10.96
CA ARG A 42 -6.00 -2.50 12.23
C ARG A 42 -4.68 -2.89 12.87
N ASN A 43 -4.55 -2.62 14.17
CA ASN A 43 -3.38 -3.00 14.99
C ASN A 43 -2.03 -2.51 14.42
N GLY A 44 -1.97 -1.31 13.84
CA GLY A 44 -0.75 -0.77 13.24
C GLY A 44 -0.39 -1.37 11.88
N PHE A 45 -1.33 -2.05 11.23
CA PHE A 45 -1.17 -2.55 9.86
C PHE A 45 -2.27 -2.03 8.95
N LEU A 46 -1.91 -1.75 7.70
CA LEU A 46 -2.83 -1.58 6.58
C LEU A 46 -3.02 -2.93 5.91
N TYR A 47 -4.27 -3.33 5.74
CA TYR A 47 -4.66 -4.48 4.93
C TYR A 47 -5.44 -3.99 3.73
N GLY A 48 -5.18 -4.59 2.57
CA GLY A 48 -5.92 -4.29 1.36
C GLY A 48 -5.84 -5.43 0.37
N ILE A 49 -6.58 -5.29 -0.73
CA ILE A 49 -6.54 -6.21 -1.85
C ILE A 49 -5.67 -5.59 -2.94
N THR A 50 -4.87 -6.43 -3.59
CA THR A 50 -4.15 -6.10 -4.81
C THR A 50 -4.43 -7.17 -5.85
N THR A 51 -4.41 -6.78 -7.12
CA THR A 51 -4.63 -7.67 -8.26
C THR A 51 -3.33 -7.79 -9.03
N ASP A 52 -2.88 -9.03 -9.29
CA ASP A 52 -1.68 -9.27 -10.09
C ASP A 52 -1.96 -9.21 -11.60
N GLU A 53 -0.90 -9.37 -12.40
CA GLU A 53 -0.98 -9.35 -13.87
C GLU A 53 -1.84 -10.48 -14.48
N LEU A 54 -2.13 -11.53 -13.70
CA LEU A 54 -2.99 -12.65 -14.09
C LEU A 54 -4.45 -12.45 -13.63
N GLY A 55 -4.74 -11.34 -12.94
CA GLY A 55 -6.05 -11.04 -12.40
C GLY A 55 -6.36 -11.76 -11.08
N ALA A 56 -5.37 -12.32 -10.40
CA ALA A 56 -5.59 -12.99 -9.12
C ALA A 56 -5.59 -11.97 -7.96
N GLU A 57 -6.61 -12.06 -7.12
CA GLU A 57 -6.76 -11.25 -5.91
C GLU A 57 -5.83 -11.74 -4.80
N ASN A 58 -5.04 -10.83 -4.24
CA ASN A 58 -4.12 -11.09 -3.16
C ASN A 58 -4.39 -10.14 -1.98
N ILE A 59 -4.39 -10.67 -0.75
CA ILE A 59 -4.46 -9.85 0.46
C ILE A 59 -3.04 -9.45 0.87
N VAL A 60 -2.81 -8.14 0.94
CA VAL A 60 -1.53 -7.58 1.37
C VAL A 60 -1.63 -6.99 2.77
N ARG A 61 -0.51 -7.01 3.50
CA ARG A 61 -0.38 -6.39 4.82
C ARG A 61 0.88 -5.52 4.86
N ALA A 62 0.71 -4.22 5.07
CA ALA A 62 1.80 -3.27 5.28
C ALA A 62 1.85 -2.81 6.73
N HIS A 63 3.04 -2.79 7.34
CA HIS A 63 3.24 -2.26 8.68
C HIS A 63 3.30 -0.72 8.65
N ILE A 64 2.53 -0.07 9.52
CA ILE A 64 2.52 1.39 9.67
C ILE A 64 3.56 1.75 10.74
N GLY A 65 4.77 2.05 10.31
CA GLY A 65 5.84 2.58 11.17
C GLY A 65 5.86 4.11 11.22
N LYS A 66 6.55 4.68 12.22
CA LYS A 66 6.99 6.08 12.12
C LYS A 66 8.06 6.16 11.02
N PRO A 67 8.10 7.25 10.22
CA PRO A 67 9.17 7.50 9.26
C PRO A 67 10.54 7.56 9.95
#